data_AF-D5U3E2-F1
#
_entry.id   AF-D5U3E2-F1
#
_cell.length_a   1.000
_cell.length_b   1.000
_cell.length_c   1.000
_cell.angle_alpha   90.00
_cell.angle_beta   90.00
_cell.angle_gamma   90.00
#
_symmetry.space_group_name_H-M   'P 1'
#
loop_
_entity.id
_entity.type
_entity.pdbx_description
1 polymer ?
#
loop_
_entity_poly.entity_id
_entity_poly.type
_entity_poly.pdbx_seq_one_letter_code
_entity_poly.pdbx_strand_id
1 'polypeptide(L)' 'MARLAKCMFCGSDLEPGTGLMYVLNNGTIMWFCSRKCFKNYNMKRDPRKLKWTLKYGSKTR' A
#
# COMPACT_ATOMS: atom_id res chain seq x y z
N MET A 1 -19.26 9.48 7.10
CA MET A 1 -18.20 8.91 7.95
C MET A 1 -16.98 8.62 7.10
N ALA A 2 -15.83 9.19 7.45
CA ALA A 2 -14.60 8.96 6.71
C ALA A 2 -14.03 7.58 7.07
N ARG A 3 -13.87 6.70 6.08
CA ARG A 3 -13.32 5.36 6.27
C ARG A 3 -11.80 5.45 6.19
N LEU A 4 -11.11 5.01 7.24
CA LEU A 4 -9.65 4.85 7.21
C LEU A 4 -9.31 3.70 6.25
N ALA A 5 -8.62 4.02 5.16
CA ALA A 5 -8.14 3.03 4.20
C ALA A 5 -6.73 2.59 4.61
N LYS A 6 -6.36 1.32 4.38
CA LYS A 6 -5.00 0.86 4.64
C LYS A 6 -4.18 0.84 3.37
N CYS A 7 -2.93 1.32 3.45
CA CYS A 7 -2.00 1.27 2.35
C CYS A 7 -1.65 -0.19 2.04
N MET A 8 -1.85 -0.61 0.79
CA MET A 8 -1.55 -1.96 0.35
C MET A 8 -0.06 -2.29 0.44
N PHE A 9 0.81 -1.29 0.29
CA PHE A 9 2.26 -1.48 0.29
C PHE A 9 2.87 -1.45 1.70
N CYS A 10 2.80 -0.31 2.37
CA CYS A 10 3.47 -0.14 3.66
C CYS A 10 2.66 -0.65 4.86
N GLY A 11 1.34 -0.85 4.71
CA GLY A 11 0.45 -1.27 5.79
C GLY A 11 -0.02 -0.16 6.73
N SER A 12 0.43 1.08 6.53
CA SER A 12 0.01 2.25 7.31
C SER A 12 -1.41 2.68 6.96
N ASP A 13 -2.10 3.30 7.91
CA ASP A 13 -3.41 3.91 7.69
C ASP A 13 -3.30 5.18 6.83
N LEU A 14 -4.26 5.37 5.94
CA LEU A 14 -4.44 6.57 5.14
C LEU A 14 -5.47 7.46 5.82
N GLU A 15 -5.08 8.71 6.06
CA GLU A 15 -6.02 9.77 6.38
C GLU A 15 -6.97 10.01 5.19
N PRO A 16 -8.25 10.26 5.46
CA PRO A 16 -9.24 10.48 4.42
C PRO A 16 -8.91 11.73 3.60
N GLY A 17 -9.04 11.64 2.28
CA GLY A 17 -8.68 12.73 1.35
C GLY A 17 -7.20 12.73 0.93
N THR A 18 -6.38 11.84 1.49
CA THR A 18 -4.96 11.72 1.16
C THR A 18 -4.66 10.40 0.45
N GLY A 19 -3.60 10.40 -0.37
CA GLY A 19 -3.07 9.21 -1.02
C GLY A 19 -3.48 9.06 -2.49
N LEU A 20 -3.38 7.84 -2.99
CA LEU A 20 -3.69 7.48 -4.38
C LEU A 20 -4.52 6.20 -4.40
N MET A 21 -5.62 6.24 -5.15
CA MET A 21 -6.39 5.07 -5.51
C MET A 21 -5.92 4.55 -6.88
N TYR A 22 -5.47 3.30 -6.92
CA TYR A 22 -5.08 2.62 -8.15
C TYR A 22 -6.02 1.46 -8.42
N VAL A 23 -6.68 1.48 -9.57
CA VAL A 23 -7.62 0.44 -9.98
C VAL A 23 -6.94 -0.43 -11.03
N LEU A 24 -6.88 -1.72 -10.74
CA LEU A 24 -6.37 -2.73 -11.67
C LEU A 24 -7.44 -3.09 -12.70
N ASN A 25 -7.03 -3.65 -13.85
CA ASN A 25 -7.94 -4.08 -14.91
C ASN A 25 -8.96 -5.15 -14.46
N ASN A 26 -8.64 -5.90 -13.41
CA ASN A 26 -9.54 -6.88 -12.79
C ASN A 26 -10.56 -6.26 -11.80
N GLY A 27 -10.61 -4.93 -11.70
CA GLY A 27 -11.47 -4.20 -10.75
C GLY A 27 -10.95 -4.15 -9.32
N THR A 28 -9.76 -4.70 -9.03
CA THR A 28 -9.19 -4.64 -7.68
C THR A 28 -8.71 -3.22 -7.37
N ILE A 29 -9.20 -2.66 -6.26
CA ILE A 29 -8.84 -1.32 -5.80
C ILE A 29 -7.67 -1.42 -4.82
N MET A 30 -6.56 -0.76 -5.14
CA MET A 30 -5.38 -0.65 -4.30
C MET A 30 -5.21 0.78 -3.79
N TRP A 31 -5.09 0.93 -2.48
CA TRP A 31 -4.83 2.22 -1.83
C TRP A 31 -3.34 2.37 -1.53
N PHE A 32 -2.77 3.52 -1.86
CA PHE A 32 -1.38 3.87 -1.57
C PHE A 32 -1.29 5.18 -0.79
N CYS A 33 -0.53 5.18 0.31
CA CYS A 33 -0.35 6.38 1.14
C CYS A 33 0.49 7.47 0.46
N SER A 34 1.42 7.10 -0.42
CA SER A 34 2.35 8.04 -1.05
C SER A 34 2.87 7.55 -2.38
N ARG A 35 3.41 8.47 -3.17
CA ARG A 35 4.09 8.20 -4.45
C ARG A 35 5.28 7.25 -4.29
N LYS A 36 5.92 7.21 -3.11
CA LYS A 36 6.98 6.24 -2.77
C LYS A 36 6.46 4.81 -2.81
N CYS A 37 5.28 4.56 -2.24
CA CYS A 37 4.65 3.24 -2.24
C CYS A 37 4.23 2.82 -3.65
N PHE A 38 3.65 3.74 -4.42
CA PHE A 38 3.26 3.47 -5.81
C PHE A 38 4.47 3.14 -6.70
N LYS A 39 5.58 3.91 -6.60
CA LYS A 39 6.81 3.62 -7.35
C LYS A 39 7.41 2.26 -6.99
N ASN A 40 7.48 1.91 -5.71
CA ASN A 40 8.00 0.60 -5.30
C ASN A 40 7.09 -0.56 -5.77
N TYR A 41 5.78 -0.35 -5.80
CA TYR A 41 4.83 -1.30 -6.37
C TYR A 41 5.05 -1.49 -7.89
N ASN A 42 5.23 -0.40 -8.65
CA ASN A 42 5.53 -0.47 -10.09
C ASN A 42 6.88 -1.15 -10.37
N MET A 43 7.86 -0.98 -9.48
CA MET A 43 9.15 -1.70 -9.53
C MET A 43 9.04 -3.18 -9.12
N LYS A 44 7.83 -3.68 -8.82
CA LYS A 44 7.57 -5.05 -8.37
C LYS A 44 8.40 -5.45 -7.14
N ARG A 45 8.69 -4.50 -6.25
CA ARG A 45 9.43 -4.78 -5.00
C ARG A 45 8.50 -5.41 -3.97
N ASP A 46 8.97 -6.47 -3.34
CA ASP A 46 8.25 -7.09 -2.23
C ASP A 46 8.33 -6.20 -0.98
N PRO A 47 7.20 -5.70 -0.44
CA PRO A 47 7.21 -4.91 0.79
C PRO A 47 7.80 -5.70 1.97
N ARG A 48 7.62 -7.02 1.98
CA ARG A 48 8.13 -7.92 3.02
C ARG A 48 9.66 -7.90 3.17
N LYS A 49 10.39 -7.56 2.10
CA LYS A 49 11.86 -7.47 2.08
C LYS A 49 12.36 -6.07 2.47
N LEU A 50 11.48 -5.07 2.53
CA LEU A 50 11.83 -3.68 2.81
C LEU A 50 11.63 -3.36 4.29
N LYS A 51 12.75 -3.12 4.99
CA LYS A 51 12.80 -2.84 6.45
C LYS A 51 11.91 -1.68 6.93
N TRP A 52 11.61 -0.72 6.05
CA TRP A 52 10.82 0.48 6.40
C TRP A 52 9.30 0.27 6.30
N THR A 53 8.83 -0.87 5.78
CA THR A 53 7.39 -1.17 5.72
C THR A 53 6.94 -1.89 6.99
N LEU A 54 5.71 -1.66 7.42
CA LEU A 54 5.12 -2.39 8.56
C LEU A 54 4.89 -3.88 8.24
N LYS A 55 4.93 -4.23 6.95
CA LYS A 55 4.85 -5.61 6.47
C LYS A 55 6.20 -6.35 6.46
N TYR A 56 7.28 -5.68 6.85
CA TYR A 56 8.61 -6.28 6.93
C TYR A 56 8.61 -7.50 7.85
N GLY A 57 9.17 -8.62 7.39
CA GLY A 57 9.28 -9.83 8.21
C GLY A 57 7.96 -10.57 8.48
N SER A 58 6.83 -10.14 7.90
CA SER A 58 5.57 -10.92 7.99
C SER A 58 5.74 -12.25 7.24
N LYS A 59 5.95 -13.33 8.01
CA LYS A 59 5.82 -14.71 7.50
C LYS A 59 4.34 -14.97 7.29
N THR A 60 3.94 -15.26 6.05
CA THR A 60 2.60 -15.81 5.78
C THR A 60 2.54 -17.15 6.52
N ARG A 61 1.62 -17.29 7.47
CA ARG A 61 1.36 -18.56 8.16
C ARG A 61 0.61 -19.50 7.22
#